data_AF-A0A1I3B5X2-F1
#
_entry.id   AF-A0A1I3B5X2-F1
#
_cell.length_a   1.000
_cell.length_b   1.000
_cell.length_c   1.000
_cell.angle_alpha   90.00
_cell.angle_beta   90.00
_cell.angle_gamma   90.00
#
_symmetry.space_group_name_H-M   'P 1'
#
loop_
_entity.id
_entity.type
_entity.pdbx_description
1 polymer ?
#
loop_
_entity_poly.entity_id
_entity_poly.type
_entity_poly.pdbx_seq_one_letter_code
_entity_poly.pdbx_strand_id
1 'polypeptide(L)' 'MNKKDQMTVENFVSTGMELETLYTCFPDFSKDEIAAIYNNYNENKLNNNEGQTISINCS' A
#
# COMPACT_ATOMS: atom_id res chain seq x y z
N MET A 1 11.90 6.12 8.26
CA MET A 1 11.48 4.71 8.40
C MET A 1 12.55 3.79 7.83
N ASN A 2 12.82 2.63 8.46
CA ASN A 2 13.77 1.64 7.91
C ASN A 2 13.07 0.73 6.87
N LYS A 3 13.85 -0.01 6.05
CA LYS A 3 13.29 -0.84 4.97
C LYS A 3 12.34 -1.94 5.46
N LYS A 4 12.59 -2.51 6.65
CA LYS A 4 11.77 -3.60 7.20
C LYS A 4 10.41 -3.07 7.65
N ASP A 5 10.41 -1.91 8.28
CA ASP A 5 9.20 -1.22 8.72
C ASP A 5 8.38 -0.78 7.50
N GLN A 6 9.04 -0.22 6.48
CA GLN A 6 8.39 0.15 5.21
C GLN A 6 7.68 -1.04 4.57
N MET A 7 8.39 -2.17 4.40
CA MET A 7 7.80 -3.39 3.83
C MET A 7 6.63 -3.92 4.66
N THR A 8 6.69 -3.74 5.98
CA THR A 8 5.60 -4.13 6.88
C THR A 8 4.37 -3.26 6.63
N VAL A 9 4.52 -1.93 6.60
CA VAL A 9 3.43 -1.00 6.28
C VAL A 9 2.85 -1.28 4.89
N GLU A 10 3.68 -1.50 3.87
CA GLU A 10 3.25 -1.87 2.51
C GLU A 10 2.41 -3.15 2.49
N ASN A 11 2.83 -4.20 3.23
CA ASN A 11 2.06 -5.43 3.35
C ASN A 11 0.68 -5.17 3.98
N PHE A 12 0.60 -4.35 5.01
CA PHE A 12 -0.67 -3.99 5.63
C PHE A 12 -1.57 -3.18 4.69
N VAL A 13 -1.00 -2.23 3.94
CA VAL A 13 -1.73 -1.50 2.89
C VAL A 13 -2.26 -2.48 1.83
N SER A 14 -1.48 -3.51 1.46
CA SER A 14 -1.87 -4.52 0.47
C SER A 14 -3.08 -5.36 0.91
N THR A 15 -3.27 -5.54 2.21
CA THR A 15 -4.46 -6.21 2.77
C THR A 15 -5.74 -5.36 2.70
N GLY A 16 -5.63 -4.12 2.24
CA GLY A 16 -6.76 -3.19 2.13
C GLY A 16 -7.03 -2.40 3.40
N MET A 17 -6.06 -2.27 4.31
CA MET A 17 -6.24 -1.45 5.50
C MET A 17 -6.32 0.04 5.18
N GLU A 18 -7.17 0.74 5.91
CA GLU A 18 -7.35 2.18 5.82
C GLU A 18 -6.17 2.94 6.44
N LEU A 19 -5.92 4.15 5.94
CA LEU A 19 -4.82 5.00 6.37
C LEU A 19 -4.90 5.34 7.87
N GLU A 20 -6.11 5.56 8.40
CA GLU A 20 -6.32 5.81 9.83
C GLU A 20 -5.94 4.61 10.71
N THR A 21 -6.24 3.40 10.24
CA THR A 21 -5.84 2.16 10.92
C THR A 21 -4.33 2.01 10.90
N LEU A 22 -3.66 2.35 9.79
CA LEU A 22 -2.19 2.34 9.72
C LEU A 22 -1.57 3.32 10.72
N TYR A 23 -2.13 4.52 10.89
CA TYR A 23 -1.64 5.45 11.92
C TYR A 23 -1.78 4.91 13.34
N THR A 24 -2.80 4.08 13.58
CA THR A 24 -3.04 3.45 14.89
C THR A 24 -2.14 2.23 15.11
N CYS A 25 -1.88 1.44 14.06
CA CYS A 25 -0.97 0.29 14.10
C CYS A 25 0.50 0.70 14.20
N PHE A 26 0.83 1.88 13.71
CA PHE A 26 2.19 2.39 13.63
C PHE A 26 2.33 3.78 14.29
N PRO A 27 2.03 3.90 15.60
CA PRO A 27 2.07 5.19 16.28
C PRO A 27 3.50 5.74 16.43
N ASP A 28 4.51 4.88 16.31
CA ASP A 28 5.93 5.23 16.39
C ASP A 28 6.47 5.89 15.11
N PHE A 29 5.72 5.84 14.00
CA PHE A 29 6.11 6.45 12.74
C PHE A 29 5.29 7.70 12.44
N SER A 30 5.90 8.62 11.68
CA SER A 30 5.22 9.87 11.33
C SER A 30 4.08 9.59 10.36
N LYS A 31 2.96 10.32 10.53
CA LYS A 31 1.82 10.22 9.62
C LYS A 31 2.20 10.49 8.15
N ASP A 32 3.14 11.40 7.92
CA ASP A 32 3.65 11.69 6.57
C ASP A 32 4.37 10.49 5.94
N GLU A 33 5.17 9.75 6.73
CA GLU A 33 5.88 8.57 6.24
C GLU A 33 4.90 7.44 5.89
N ILE A 34 3.90 7.20 6.73
CA ILE A 34 2.86 6.21 6.47
C ILE A 34 1.99 6.62 5.27
N ALA A 35 1.63 7.90 5.15
CA ALA A 35 0.86 8.43 4.04
C ALA A 35 1.61 8.31 2.71
N ALA A 36 2.91 8.59 2.70
CA ALA A 36 3.75 8.45 1.52
C ALA A 36 3.73 7.00 1.00
N ILE A 37 3.85 6.01 1.90
CA ILE A 37 3.80 4.59 1.54
C ILE A 37 2.40 4.19 1.02
N TYR A 38 1.34 4.61 1.72
CA TYR A 38 -0.04 4.33 1.34
C TYR A 38 -0.38 4.87 -0.05
N ASN A 39 -0.02 6.14 -0.30
CA ASN A 39 -0.24 6.79 -1.59
C ASN A 39 0.59 6.12 -2.68
N ASN A 40 1.88 5.88 -2.43
CA ASN A 40 2.75 5.22 -3.41
C ASN A 40 2.26 3.82 -3.77
N TYR A 41 1.80 3.03 -2.79
CA TYR A 41 1.20 1.72 -3.04
C TYR A 41 -0.07 1.82 -3.88
N ASN A 42 -0.96 2.76 -3.58
CA ASN A 42 -2.20 2.96 -4.33
C ASN A 42 -1.97 3.52 -5.74
N GLU A 43 -1.03 4.44 -5.93
CA GLU A 43 -0.61 4.94 -7.23
C GLU A 43 0.00 3.80 -8.06
N ASN A 44 0.89 2.99 -7.48
CA ASN A 44 1.44 1.82 -8.15
C ASN A 44 0.38 0.74 -8.40
N LYS A 45 -0.59 0.57 -7.53
CA LYS A 45 -1.73 -0.33 -7.75
C LYS A 45 -2.58 0.17 -8.92
N LEU A 46 -2.84 1.48 -9.02
CA LEU A 46 -3.56 2.09 -10.13
C LEU A 46 -2.80 1.87 -11.45
N ASN A 47 -1.50 2.19 -11.47
CA ASN A 47 -0.63 2.02 -12.63
C ASN A 47 -0.44 0.54 -13.03
N ASN A 48 -0.42 -0.38 -12.06
CA ASN A 48 -0.40 -1.82 -12.34
C ASN A 48 -1.76 -2.38 -12.77
N ASN A 49 -2.87 -1.73 -12.43
CA ASN A 49 -4.20 -2.11 -12.92
C ASN A 49 -4.42 -1.67 -14.37
N GLU A 50 -3.73 -0.63 -14.87
CA GLU A 50 -3.69 -0.34 -16.32
C GLU A 50 -2.90 -1.41 -17.12
N GLY A 51 -2.12 -2.26 -16.45
CA GLY A 51 -1.44 -3.44 -17.04
C GLY A 51 -2.14 -4.78 -16.76
N GLN A 52 -3.24 -4.80 -16.00
CA GLN A 52 -3.97 -6.01 -15.62
C GLN A 52 -5.43 -5.97 -16.08
N THR A 53 -5.69 -5.61 -17.32
CA THR A 53 -6.69 -6.35 -18.10
C THR A 53 -6.17 -7.76 -18.34
N ILE A 54 -6.08 -8.59 -17.30
CA ILE A 54 -6.05 -10.04 -17.51
C ILE A 54 -7.50 -10.40 -17.84
N SER A 55 -7.91 -10.08 -19.07
CA SER A 55 -9.02 -10.75 -19.72
C SER A 55 -8.58 -12.20 -19.86
N ILE A 56 -8.91 -13.01 -18.85
CA ILE A 56 -8.83 -14.47 -18.94
C ILE A 56 -9.90 -14.87 -19.96
N ASN A 57 -9.57 -14.72 -21.25
CA ASN A 57 -10.31 -15.36 -22.31
C ASN A 57 -9.86 -16.83 -22.32
N CYS A 58 -10.51 -17.65 -21.47
CA CYS A 58 -10.48 -19.09 -21.63
C CYS A 58 -11.44 -19.45 -22.77
N SER A 59 -10.95 -19.34 -24.01
CA SER A 59 -11.59 -19.87 -25.22
C SER A 59 -10.87 -21.12 -25.69
#